data_AF-A0A3E2NTV4-F1
#
_entry.id   AF-A0A3E2NTV4-F1
#
_cell.length_a   1.000
_cell.length_b   1.000
_cell.length_c   1.000
_cell.angle_alpha   90.00
_cell.angle_beta   90.00
_cell.angle_gamma   90.00
#
_symmetry.space_group_name_H-M   'P 1'
#
loop_
_entity.id
_entity.type
_entity.pdbx_description
1 polymer ?
#
loop_
_entity_poly.entity_id
_entity_poly.type
_entity_poly.pdbx_seq_one_letter_code
_entity_poly.pdbx_strand_id
1 'polypeptide(L)'
;MKILITNATSAAAYKLKNKYPGDHVLLGDHQELPLFLGNTVKLPNPTSASYQHEMLTLCLDAAVEKVFVMTTEELLLLKESELLFNEYNIEILDGSNAI
;
A
#
# COMPACT_ATOMS: atom_id res chain seq x y z
N MET A 1 14.34 -3.04 -2.55
CA MET A 1 13.28 -3.23 -1.54
C MET A 1 11.96 -3.46 -2.25
N LYS A 2 10.97 -4.02 -1.58
CA LYS A 2 9.62 -4.15 -2.13
C LYS A 2 8.65 -3.17 -1.48
N ILE A 3 8.05 -2.32 -2.30
CA ILE A 3 7.25 -1.18 -1.87
C ILE A 3 5.83 -1.37 -2.37
N LEU A 4 4.84 -1.20 -1.50
CA LEU A 4 3.43 -1.09 -1.88
C LEU A 4 3.01 0.38 -1.83
N ILE A 5 2.32 0.85 -2.86
CA ILE A 5 1.69 2.18 -2.88
C ILE A 5 0.18 1.97 -3.08
N THR A 6 -0.66 2.48 -2.16
CA THR A 6 -2.13 2.38 -2.28
C THR A 6 -2.69 3.37 -3.30
N ASN A 7 -4.00 3.34 -3.54
CA ASN A 7 -4.68 4.23 -4.49
C ASN A 7 -4.03 4.25 -5.88
N ALA A 8 -3.83 3.06 -6.46
CA ALA A 8 -3.21 2.84 -7.77
C ALA A 8 -3.95 3.50 -8.94
N THR A 9 -5.16 4.01 -8.72
CA THR A 9 -5.93 4.78 -9.70
C THR A 9 -5.50 6.26 -9.76
N SER A 10 -4.81 6.78 -8.73
CA SER A 10 -4.38 8.17 -8.69
C SER A 10 -3.08 8.44 -9.47
N ALA A 11 -3.01 9.61 -10.13
CA ALA A 11 -1.77 10.11 -10.73
C ALA A 11 -0.65 10.32 -9.68
N ALA A 12 -1.04 10.57 -8.43
CA ALA A 12 -0.14 10.79 -7.30
C ALA A 12 0.66 9.51 -6.98
N ALA A 13 0.01 8.34 -6.97
CA ALA A 13 0.67 7.05 -6.76
C ALA A 13 1.72 6.75 -7.86
N TYR A 14 1.41 7.05 -9.13
CA TYR A 14 2.37 6.90 -10.23
C TYR A 14 3.56 7.87 -10.12
N LYS A 15 3.33 9.11 -9.71
CA LYS A 15 4.42 10.06 -9.44
C LYS A 15 5.35 9.54 -8.34
N LEU A 16 4.79 8.99 -7.27
CA LEU A 16 5.57 8.43 -6.17
C LEU A 16 6.37 7.20 -6.63
N LYS A 17 5.75 6.29 -7.39
CA LYS A 17 6.44 5.14 -8.02
C LYS A 17 7.70 5.56 -8.78
N ASN A 18 7.62 6.65 -9.56
CA ASN A 18 8.75 7.12 -10.36
C ASN A 18 9.95 7.63 -9.53
N LYS A 19 9.78 7.88 -8.23
CA LYS A 19 10.87 8.24 -7.32
C LYS A 19 11.72 7.04 -6.89
N TYR A 20 11.24 5.82 -7.14
CA TYR A 20 11.90 4.57 -6.74
C TYR A 20 12.24 3.67 -7.94
N PRO A 21 13.04 4.14 -8.92
CA PRO A 21 13.32 3.41 -10.16
C PRO A 21 14.12 2.11 -9.95
N GLY A 22 14.80 1.94 -8.81
CA GLY A 22 15.58 0.76 -8.46
C GLY A 22 14.87 -0.24 -7.54
N ASP A 23 13.65 0.07 -7.10
CA ASP A 23 12.88 -0.78 -6.18
C ASP A 23 11.74 -1.51 -6.90
N HIS A 24 11.25 -2.56 -6.26
CA HIS A 24 10.12 -3.34 -6.73
C HIS A 24 8.83 -2.69 -6.22
N VAL A 25 8.26 -1.79 -7.02
CA VAL A 25 7.03 -1.06 -6.65
C VAL A 25 5.78 -1.82 -7.13
N LEU A 26 4.94 -2.20 -6.18
CA LEU A 26 3.58 -2.68 -6.38
C LEU A 26 2.60 -1.52 -6.20
N LEU A 27 1.68 -1.37 -7.15
CA LEU A 27 0.57 -0.42 -7.02
C LEU A 27 -0.69 -1.20 -6.63
N GLY A 28 -1.41 -0.77 -5.60
CA GLY A 28 -2.64 -1.43 -5.17
C GLY A 28 -3.83 -0.49 -5.05
N ASP A 29 -5.03 -1.01 -5.26
CA ASP A 29 -6.29 -0.31 -4.98
C ASP A 29 -7.36 -1.29 -4.52
N HIS A 30 -8.26 -0.83 -3.65
CA HIS A 30 -9.42 -1.60 -3.20
C HIS A 30 -10.57 -1.52 -4.20
N GLN A 31 -10.55 -0.54 -5.11
CA GLN A 31 -11.50 -0.44 -6.22
C GLN A 31 -11.16 -1.46 -7.31
N GLU A 32 -12.09 -1.72 -8.23
CA GLU A 32 -11.77 -2.55 -9.38
C GLU A 32 -10.73 -1.85 -10.26
N LEU A 33 -9.61 -2.52 -10.47
CA LEU A 33 -8.55 -2.03 -11.32
C LEU A 33 -8.74 -2.58 -12.73
N PRO A 34 -8.70 -1.71 -13.77
CA PRO A 34 -8.66 -2.18 -15.14
C PRO A 34 -7.50 -3.15 -15.36
N LEU A 35 -7.78 -4.28 -16.03
CA LEU A 35 -6.82 -5.37 -16.29
C LEU A 35 -5.55 -4.92 -17.03
N PHE A 36 -5.59 -3.77 -17.71
CA PHE A 36 -4.46 -3.24 -18.47
C PHE A 36 -3.45 -2.44 -17.62
N LEU A 37 -3.69 -2.22 -16.32
CA LEU A 37 -2.81 -1.40 -15.47
C LEU A 37 -1.49 -2.07 -15.04
N GLY A 38 -1.18 -3.28 -15.55
CA GLY A 38 0.10 -3.95 -15.32
C GLY A 38 0.19 -4.60 -13.93
N ASN A 39 1.36 -4.54 -13.28
CA ASN A 39 1.62 -5.12 -11.95
C ASN A 39 0.89 -4.35 -10.84
N THR A 40 -0.44 -4.46 -10.84
CA THR A 40 -1.29 -3.98 -9.78
C THR A 40 -1.81 -5.12 -8.91
N VAL A 41 -2.06 -4.84 -7.64
CA VAL A 41 -2.62 -5.80 -6.69
C VAL A 41 -3.97 -5.30 -6.18
N LYS A 42 -4.93 -6.22 -6.04
CA LYS A 42 -6.20 -5.89 -5.39
C LYS A 42 -5.96 -5.74 -3.90
N LEU A 43 -6.32 -4.58 -3.35
CA LEU A 43 -6.25 -4.35 -1.91
C LEU A 43 -7.55 -4.75 -1.21
N PRO A 44 -7.46 -5.14 0.07
CA PRO A 44 -8.58 -5.19 1.01
C PRO A 44 -9.40 -3.90 1.00
N ASN A 45 -10.70 -4.01 1.27
CA ASN A 45 -11.56 -2.86 1.39
C ASN A 45 -11.34 -2.16 2.75
N PRO A 46 -11.03 -0.84 2.81
CA PRO A 46 -10.88 -0.10 4.05
C PRO A 46 -12.09 -0.16 4.98
N THR A 47 -13.30 -0.43 4.44
CA THR A 47 -14.52 -0.60 5.26
C THR A 47 -14.64 -1.99 5.89
N SER A 48 -13.72 -2.92 5.60
CA SER A 48 -13.71 -4.25 6.20
C SER A 48 -13.30 -4.17 7.67
N ALA A 49 -14.02 -4.90 8.54
CA ALA A 49 -13.64 -5.00 9.96
C ALA A 49 -12.28 -5.70 10.17
N SER A 50 -11.80 -6.44 9.17
CA SER A 50 -10.51 -7.13 9.16
C SER A 50 -9.46 -6.45 8.28
N TYR A 51 -9.69 -5.19 7.87
CA TYR A 51 -8.83 -4.47 6.93
C TYR A 51 -7.34 -4.52 7.30
N GLN A 52 -6.98 -4.25 8.57
CA GLN A 52 -5.57 -4.26 9.00
C GLN A 52 -4.93 -5.64 8.87
N HIS A 53 -5.65 -6.71 9.23
CA HIS A 53 -5.16 -8.09 9.16
C HIS A 53 -5.04 -8.57 7.72
N GLU A 54 -6.00 -8.23 6.87
CA GLU A 54 -5.97 -8.54 5.45
C GLU A 54 -4.81 -7.80 4.76
N MET A 55 -4.58 -6.52 5.10
CA MET A 55 -3.46 -5.75 4.57
C MET A 55 -2.11 -6.30 5.03
N LEU A 56 -1.99 -6.69 6.29
CA LEU A 56 -0.77 -7.34 6.79
C LEU A 56 -0.48 -8.63 6.04
N THR A 57 -1.49 -9.49 5.89
CA THR A 57 -1.37 -10.76 5.16
C THR A 57 -0.90 -10.51 3.72
N LEU A 58 -1.51 -9.55 3.03
CA LEU A 58 -1.10 -9.15 1.68
C LEU A 58 0.36 -8.69 1.65
N CYS A 59 0.79 -7.89 2.63
CA CYS A 59 2.16 -7.41 2.71
C CYS A 59 3.14 -8.57 2.93
N LEU A 60 2.80 -9.55 3.77
CA LEU A 60 3.62 -10.75 4.02
C LEU A 60 3.72 -11.64 2.77
N ASP A 61 2.59 -11.95 2.14
CA ASP A 61 2.54 -12.78 0.92
C ASP A 61 3.33 -12.13 -0.22
N ALA A 62 3.24 -10.81 -0.32
CA ALA A 62 3.98 -10.03 -1.30
C ALA A 62 5.41 -9.68 -0.84
N ALA A 63 5.86 -10.06 0.36
CA ALA A 63 7.16 -9.67 0.92
C ALA A 63 7.43 -8.15 0.82
N VAL A 64 6.42 -7.34 1.12
CA VAL A 64 6.50 -5.87 1.14
C VAL A 64 7.24 -5.42 2.40
N GLU A 65 8.12 -4.44 2.25
CA GLU A 65 8.90 -3.84 3.34
C GLU A 65 8.39 -2.44 3.69
N LYS A 66 7.77 -1.73 2.73
CA LYS A 66 7.20 -0.39 2.94
C LYS A 66 5.85 -0.25 2.29
N VAL A 67 4.90 0.36 2.99
CA VAL A 67 3.57 0.68 2.50
C VAL A 67 3.39 2.19 2.50
N PHE A 68 3.34 2.81 1.32
CA PHE A 68 2.92 4.19 1.15
C PHE A 68 1.41 4.26 1.02
N VAL A 69 0.77 4.79 2.05
CA VAL A 69 -0.67 4.94 2.11
C VAL A 69 -1.04 6.32 1.59
N MET A 70 -1.85 6.35 0.53
CA MET A 70 -2.13 7.58 -0.23
C MET A 70 -3.35 8.35 0.27
N THR A 71 -4.19 7.73 1.10
CA THR A 71 -5.38 8.36 1.67
C THR A 71 -5.29 8.45 3.19
N THR A 72 -5.80 9.53 3.77
CA THR A 72 -5.78 9.73 5.22
C THR A 72 -6.60 8.68 5.97
N GLU A 73 -7.72 8.24 5.40
CA GLU A 73 -8.58 7.20 5.99
C GLU A 73 -7.84 5.87 6.13
N GLU A 74 -7.26 5.36 5.03
CA GLU A 74 -6.45 4.14 5.05
C GLU A 74 -5.27 4.27 6.02
N LEU A 75 -4.63 5.44 6.06
CA LEU A 75 -3.46 5.67 6.91
C LEU A 75 -3.83 5.58 8.38
N LEU A 76 -4.93 6.22 8.81
CA LEU A 76 -5.40 6.15 10.19
C LEU A 76 -5.72 4.72 10.59
N LEU A 77 -6.45 3.97 9.76
CA LEU A 77 -6.82 2.58 10.02
C LEU A 77 -5.59 1.67 10.16
N LEU A 78 -4.59 1.82 9.29
CA LEU A 78 -3.38 1.00 9.36
C LEU A 78 -2.49 1.40 10.54
N LYS A 79 -2.44 2.69 10.89
CA LYS A 79 -1.66 3.19 12.03
C LYS A 79 -2.18 2.67 13.38
N GLU A 80 -3.47 2.35 13.51
CA GLU A 80 -3.99 1.65 14.69
C GLU A 80 -3.29 0.31 14.97
N SER A 81 -2.77 -0.32 13.91
CA SER A 81 -2.04 -1.59 13.95
C SER A 81 -0.54 -1.45 13.67
N GLU A 82 0.02 -0.25 13.71
CA GLU A 82 1.42 0.02 13.32
C GLU A 82 2.43 -0.88 14.04
N LEU A 83 2.23 -1.13 15.34
CA LEU A 83 3.09 -2.02 16.12
C LEU A 83 3.18 -3.42 15.48
N LEU A 84 2.04 -3.97 15.06
CA LEU A 84 1.98 -5.30 14.43
C LEU A 84 2.72 -5.32 13.10
N PHE A 85 2.59 -4.29 12.27
CA PHE A 85 3.34 -4.19 11.00
C PHE A 85 4.86 -4.09 11.25
N ASN A 86 5.26 -3.31 12.26
CA ASN A 86 6.66 -3.14 12.64
C ASN A 86 7.32 -4.44 13.12
N GLU A 87 6.59 -5.33 13.80
CA GLU A 87 7.08 -6.67 14.20
C GLU A 87 7.54 -7.51 12.99
N TYR A 88 6.96 -7.27 11.82
CA TYR A 88 7.32 -7.93 10.56
C TYR A 88 8.25 -7.09 9.67
N ASN A 89 8.83 -6.00 10.19
CA ASN A 89 9.66 -5.04 9.44
C ASN A 89 8.93 -4.37 8.26
N ILE A 90 7.62 -4.13 8.40
CA ILE A 90 6.82 -3.44 7.40
C ILE A 90 6.58 -2.01 7.89
N GLU A 91 7.14 -1.03 7.17
CA GLU A 91 7.00 0.39 7.53
C GLU A 91 5.76 1.00 6.86
N ILE A 92 4.85 1.57 7.65
CA ILE A 92 3.69 2.31 7.14
C ILE A 92 4.03 3.80 7.06
N LEU A 93 3.97 4.35 5.85
CA LEU A 93 4.35 5.73 5.52
C LEU A 93 3.18 6.51 4.92
N ASP A 94 3.12 7.80 5.22
CA ASP A 94 2.20 8.72 4.55
C ASP A 94 2.73 9.04 3.14
N GLY A 95 2.06 8.48 2.13
CA GLY A 95 2.42 8.68 0.72
C GLY A 95 2.13 10.08 0.21
N SER A 96 1.21 10.82 0.83
CA SER A 96 0.86 12.18 0.41
C SER A 96 1.97 13.19 0.68
N ASN A 97 2.74 12.98 1.75
CA ASN A 97 3.91 13.79 2.11
C ASN A 97 5.19 13.39 1.34
N ALA A 98 5.15 12.28 0.61
CA ALA A 98 6.30 11.73 -0.12
C ALA A 98 6.34 12.14 -1.61
N ILE A 99 5.34 12.89 -2.11
CA ILE A 99 5.18 13.29 -3.52
C ILE A 99 5.85 14.63 -3.83
#